data_AF-A0A318R5P3-F1
#
_entry.id   AF-A0A318R5P3-F1
#
_cell.length_a   1.000
_cell.length_b   1.000
_cell.length_c   1.000
_cell.angle_alpha   90.00
_cell.angle_beta   90.00
_cell.angle_gamma   90.00
#
_symmetry.space_group_name_H-M   'P 1'
#
loop_
_entity.id
_entity.type
_entity.pdbx_description
1 polymer ?
#
loop_
_entity_poly.entity_id
_entity_poly.type
_entity_poly.pdbx_seq_one_letter_code
_entity_poly.pdbx_strand_id
1 'polypeptide(L)'
;MYLKSLDECQLKIGSYPKFSYNAVGGGGKATLVPTKKTNNKRYVSFSSETFSIPPLTSQTTKFLSLPLPPGIKISMSMDKLEGSVDNNSGEVLLEFESKFVLSIGSVIKFPDLLVKTLLQTGQVKGQLHQGKGLSLQKNGKTKLVGIAIIPPTGNKFLDTFLGLPNEALAELQCEIQ
;
A
#
# COMPACT_ATOMS: atom_id res chain seq x y z
N MET A 1 7.25 11.50 13.72
CA MET A 1 7.58 10.89 12.42
C MET A 1 6.41 11.13 11.49
N TYR A 2 6.67 11.43 10.22
CA TYR A 2 5.65 11.63 9.20
C TYR A 2 6.05 10.86 7.94
N LEU A 3 5.11 10.12 7.34
CA LEU A 3 5.30 9.42 6.07
C LEU A 3 4.62 10.25 4.98
N LYS A 4 5.33 10.53 3.88
CA LYS A 4 4.79 11.12 2.63
C LYS A 4 4.88 10.10 1.52
N SER A 5 3.79 9.81 0.84
CA SER A 5 3.85 8.96 -0.36
C SER A 5 4.33 9.78 -1.56
N LEU A 6 5.03 9.10 -2.47
CA LEU A 6 5.63 9.69 -3.66
C LEU A 6 4.96 9.15 -4.92
N ASP A 7 5.47 9.55 -6.08
CA ASP A 7 5.14 8.93 -7.35
C ASP A 7 5.85 7.57 -7.51
N GLU A 8 5.70 6.95 -8.69
CA GLU A 8 6.31 5.65 -9.01
C GLU A 8 5.96 4.51 -8.03
N CYS A 9 4.84 4.65 -7.30
CA CYS A 9 4.25 3.55 -6.55
C CYS A 9 3.65 2.55 -7.54
N GLN A 10 3.58 1.29 -7.13
CA GLN A 10 3.07 0.25 -8.02
C GLN A 10 2.21 -0.77 -7.28
N LEU A 11 1.15 -1.21 -7.95
CA LEU A 11 0.27 -2.28 -7.48
C LEU A 11 0.19 -3.38 -8.54
N LYS A 12 -0.06 -4.62 -8.11
CA LYS A 12 -0.35 -5.76 -8.98
C LYS A 12 -1.25 -6.74 -8.26
N ILE A 13 -2.14 -7.42 -8.97
CA ILE A 13 -2.97 -8.50 -8.43
C ILE A 13 -3.09 -9.64 -9.44
N GLY A 14 -2.79 -10.86 -9.03
CA GLY A 14 -2.86 -12.05 -9.86
C GLY A 14 -2.10 -11.91 -11.18
N SER A 15 -2.75 -12.31 -12.28
CA SER A 15 -2.18 -12.19 -13.62
C SER A 15 -2.28 -10.78 -14.22
N TYR A 16 -2.91 -9.82 -13.54
CA TYR A 16 -3.06 -8.47 -14.09
C TYR A 16 -1.68 -7.80 -14.28
N PRO A 17 -1.53 -6.99 -15.35
CA PRO A 17 -0.40 -6.09 -15.50
C PRO A 17 -0.22 -5.18 -14.29
N LYS A 18 1.01 -4.66 -14.15
CA LYS A 18 1.37 -3.73 -13.09
C LYS A 18 0.66 -2.38 -13.31
N PHE A 19 0.13 -1.81 -12.23
CA PHE A 19 -0.42 -0.47 -12.19
C PHE A 19 0.66 0.46 -11.68
N SER A 20 1.01 1.50 -12.43
CA SER A 20 1.83 2.60 -11.93
C SER A 20 0.92 3.65 -11.31
N TYR A 21 1.27 4.14 -10.14
CA TYR A 21 0.42 4.97 -9.31
C TYR A 21 1.21 6.16 -8.75
N ASN A 22 0.70 7.36 -9.03
CA ASN A 22 1.16 8.59 -8.41
C ASN A 22 0.41 8.80 -7.10
N ALA A 23 1.10 8.52 -5.98
CA ALA A 23 0.55 8.66 -4.65
C ALA A 23 0.90 10.00 -3.99
N VAL A 24 1.47 10.98 -4.73
CA VAL A 24 1.83 12.29 -4.17
C VAL A 24 0.62 12.97 -3.54
N GLY A 25 0.84 13.58 -2.37
CA GLY A 25 -0.20 14.19 -1.56
C GLY A 25 -0.80 13.26 -0.51
N GLY A 26 -0.44 11.98 -0.54
CA GLY A 26 -0.72 11.04 0.54
C GLY A 26 0.35 11.03 1.63
N GLY A 27 0.01 10.42 2.76
CA GLY A 27 0.85 10.37 3.94
C GLY A 27 0.06 10.47 5.24
N GLY A 28 0.79 10.52 6.35
CA GLY A 28 0.21 10.66 7.69
C GLY A 28 1.26 10.77 8.79
N LYS A 29 0.81 11.21 9.98
CA LYS A 29 1.69 11.35 11.15
C LYS A 29 1.68 10.06 11.97
N ALA A 30 2.88 9.62 12.34
CA ALA A 30 3.09 8.52 13.27
C ALA A 30 3.29 9.02 14.70
N THR A 31 2.72 8.30 15.65
CA THR A 31 3.03 8.37 17.07
C THR A 31 4.09 7.34 17.44
N LEU A 32 4.94 7.64 18.42
CA LEU A 32 5.90 6.67 18.95
C LEU A 32 5.20 5.80 19.98
N VAL A 33 5.40 4.49 19.88
CA VAL A 33 4.88 3.53 20.87
C VAL A 33 5.91 3.41 22.01
N PRO A 34 5.63 3.96 23.22
CA PRO A 34 6.64 4.13 24.27
C PRO A 34 7.22 2.82 24.81
N THR A 35 6.43 1.75 24.80
CA THR A 35 6.73 0.48 25.47
C THR A 35 7.59 -0.49 24.67
N LYS A 36 7.86 -0.22 23.39
CA LYS A 36 8.57 -1.14 22.49
C LYS A 36 9.97 -0.66 22.09
N LYS A 37 10.53 0.36 22.75
CA LYS A 37 11.84 0.91 22.39
C LYS A 37 12.96 -0.09 22.75
N THR A 38 13.61 -0.68 21.76
CA THR A 38 14.92 -1.33 21.92
C THR A 38 15.99 -0.36 21.40
N ASN A 39 17.25 -0.50 21.82
CA ASN A 39 18.30 0.53 21.65
C ASN A 39 18.41 1.15 20.24
N ASN A 40 18.02 0.44 19.17
CA ASN A 40 18.09 0.94 17.79
C ASN A 40 16.76 0.93 17.00
N LYS A 41 15.67 0.36 17.55
CA LYS A 41 14.37 0.29 16.86
C LYS A 41 13.35 1.22 17.50
N ARG A 42 12.74 2.07 16.68
CA ARG A 42 11.58 2.90 17.06
C ARG A 42 10.32 2.22 16.57
N TYR A 43 9.36 2.04 17.46
CA TYR A 43 8.04 1.56 17.07
C TYR A 43 7.10 2.73 16.83
N VAL A 44 6.38 2.66 15.73
CA VAL A 44 5.52 3.73 15.23
C VAL A 44 4.14 3.19 14.91
N SER A 45 3.12 4.01 15.14
CA SER A 45 1.74 3.72 14.73
C SER A 45 1.15 4.97 14.08
N PHE A 46 0.64 4.81 12.86
CA PHE A 46 0.00 5.88 12.07
C PHE A 46 -1.49 5.89 12.35
N SER A 47 -2.04 7.07 12.64
CA SER A 47 -3.48 7.22 12.87
C SER A 47 -4.25 7.15 11.56
N SER A 48 -5.30 6.33 11.50
CA SER A 48 -6.24 6.25 10.38
C SER A 48 -7.00 7.55 10.13
N GLU A 49 -7.09 8.42 11.13
CA GLU A 49 -7.71 9.75 11.00
C GLU A 49 -6.85 10.72 10.20
N THR A 50 -5.53 10.53 10.23
CA THR A 50 -4.56 11.44 9.59
C THR A 50 -3.87 10.84 8.37
N PHE A 51 -3.88 9.52 8.26
CA PHE A 51 -3.25 8.81 7.16
C PHE A 51 -4.21 8.70 5.98
N SER A 52 -3.80 9.21 4.83
CA SER A 52 -4.56 9.08 3.59
C SER A 52 -3.63 8.85 2.40
N ILE A 53 -4.15 8.21 1.37
CA ILE A 53 -3.47 8.02 0.09
C ILE A 53 -4.48 8.41 -0.99
N PRO A 54 -4.07 9.15 -2.04
CA PRO A 54 -4.97 9.54 -3.12
C PRO A 54 -5.69 8.32 -3.73
N PRO A 55 -6.95 8.43 -4.16
CA PRO A 55 -7.59 7.32 -4.86
C PRO A 55 -6.87 7.02 -6.17
N LEU A 56 -6.92 5.77 -6.62
CA LEU A 56 -6.51 5.39 -7.97
C LEU A 56 -7.61 5.78 -8.95
N THR A 57 -7.27 6.64 -9.89
CA THR A 57 -8.18 7.22 -10.89
C THR A 57 -7.44 7.39 -12.22
N SER A 58 -8.12 7.89 -13.26
CA SER A 58 -7.46 8.25 -14.52
C SER A 58 -6.34 9.30 -14.37
N GLN A 59 -6.39 10.13 -13.33
CA GLN A 59 -5.39 11.17 -13.07
C GLN A 59 -4.15 10.64 -12.34
N THR A 60 -4.35 9.66 -11.46
CA THR A 60 -3.31 9.18 -10.54
C THR A 60 -2.74 7.83 -10.95
N THR A 61 -3.38 7.08 -11.86
CA THR A 61 -3.00 5.70 -12.17
C THR A 61 -2.88 5.44 -13.66
N LYS A 62 -1.82 4.72 -14.04
CA LYS A 62 -1.61 4.15 -15.37
C LYS A 62 -1.60 2.63 -15.31
N PHE A 63 -2.39 1.99 -16.15
CA PHE A 63 -2.43 0.56 -16.40
C PHE A 63 -2.04 0.31 -17.85
N LEU A 64 -0.96 -0.47 -18.09
CA LEU A 64 -0.36 -0.61 -19.43
C LEU A 64 -0.03 0.74 -20.09
N SER A 65 0.52 1.68 -19.33
CA SER A 65 0.84 3.06 -19.75
C SER A 65 -0.36 3.94 -20.10
N LEU A 66 -1.58 3.41 -20.10
CA LEU A 66 -2.82 4.15 -20.32
C LEU A 66 -3.43 4.56 -18.98
N PRO A 67 -4.08 5.73 -18.87
CA PRO A 67 -4.83 6.07 -17.67
C PRO A 67 -5.92 5.02 -17.41
N LEU A 68 -6.30 4.84 -16.15
CA LEU A 68 -7.49 4.03 -15.83
C LEU A 68 -8.72 4.57 -16.61
N PRO A 69 -9.64 3.69 -17.05
CA PRO A 69 -10.86 4.10 -17.72
C PRO A 69 -11.61 5.18 -16.92
N PRO A 70 -12.12 6.25 -17.58
CA PRO A 70 -12.88 7.29 -16.91
C PRO A 70 -14.05 6.73 -16.08
N GLY A 71 -14.28 7.30 -14.91
CA GLY A 71 -15.32 6.86 -13.99
C GLY A 71 -14.90 5.72 -13.05
N ILE A 72 -13.77 5.05 -13.30
CA ILE A 72 -13.22 4.08 -12.34
C ILE A 72 -12.46 4.82 -11.23
N LYS A 73 -12.79 4.49 -9.98
CA LYS A 73 -12.10 4.97 -8.79
C LYS A 73 -11.88 3.82 -7.83
N ILE A 74 -10.63 3.62 -7.40
CA ILE A 74 -10.31 2.70 -6.29
C ILE A 74 -9.85 3.55 -5.11
N SER A 75 -10.64 3.54 -4.03
CA SER A 75 -10.30 4.28 -2.80
C SER A 75 -9.71 3.31 -1.78
N MET A 76 -8.80 3.80 -0.94
CA MET A 76 -8.24 3.03 0.17
C MET A 76 -8.62 3.68 1.50
N SER A 77 -9.08 2.88 2.45
CA SER A 77 -9.20 3.27 3.85
C SER A 77 -8.31 2.38 4.70
N MET A 78 -7.42 2.99 5.48
CA MET A 78 -6.47 2.28 6.32
C MET A 78 -7.13 1.90 7.65
N ASP A 79 -7.07 0.62 7.99
CA ASP A 79 -7.46 0.13 9.31
C ASP A 79 -6.24 0.11 10.26
N LYS A 80 -5.06 -0.27 9.76
CA LYS A 80 -3.82 -0.39 10.54
C LYS A 80 -2.60 -0.04 9.70
N LEU A 81 -1.69 0.75 10.27
CA LEU A 81 -0.33 0.91 9.78
C LEU A 81 0.61 1.18 10.96
N GLU A 82 1.33 0.15 11.39
CA GLU A 82 2.24 0.26 12.54
C GLU A 82 3.36 -0.78 12.49
N GLY A 83 4.46 -0.51 13.18
CA GLY A 83 5.58 -1.44 13.22
C GLY A 83 6.85 -0.75 13.65
N SER A 84 7.99 -1.12 13.07
CA SER A 84 9.32 -0.68 13.50
C SER A 84 10.12 0.01 12.40
N VAL A 85 10.95 0.97 12.81
CA VAL A 85 12.01 1.59 12.03
C VAL A 85 13.32 1.40 12.77
N ASP A 86 14.28 0.74 12.14
CA ASP A 86 15.65 0.58 12.62
C ASP A 86 16.50 1.79 12.20
N ASN A 87 17.04 2.52 13.17
CA ASN A 87 17.79 3.74 12.90
C ASN A 87 19.19 3.50 12.34
N ASN A 88 19.74 2.30 12.49
CA ASN A 88 21.09 1.98 12.03
C ASN A 88 21.07 1.43 10.61
N SER A 89 20.20 0.44 10.35
CA SER A 89 20.11 -0.19 9.02
C SER A 89 19.18 0.53 8.06
N GLY A 90 18.29 1.40 8.58
CA GLY A 90 17.19 1.98 7.81
C GLY A 90 16.08 0.97 7.50
N GLU A 91 16.12 -0.22 8.10
CA GLU A 91 15.06 -1.20 7.89
C GLU A 91 13.72 -0.68 8.42
N VAL A 92 12.68 -0.75 7.60
CA VAL A 92 11.32 -0.42 7.99
C VAL A 92 10.46 -1.66 7.81
N LEU A 93 9.62 -1.94 8.81
CA LEU A 93 8.72 -3.07 8.86
C LEU A 93 7.38 -2.61 9.44
N LEU A 94 6.32 -2.55 8.63
CA LEU A 94 5.01 -2.06 9.02
C LEU A 94 3.92 -3.07 8.69
N GLU A 95 3.18 -3.51 9.70
CA GLU A 95 1.91 -4.21 9.50
C GLU A 95 0.90 -3.25 8.88
N PHE A 96 0.34 -3.65 7.75
CA PHE A 96 -0.61 -2.87 6.99
C PHE A 96 -1.92 -3.64 6.83
N GLU A 97 -3.00 -3.05 7.31
CA GLU A 97 -4.37 -3.50 7.05
C GLU A 97 -5.19 -2.37 6.45
N SER A 98 -5.90 -2.67 5.37
CA SER A 98 -6.77 -1.69 4.70
C SER A 98 -7.86 -2.36 3.89
N LYS A 99 -8.82 -1.53 3.48
CA LYS A 99 -9.87 -1.86 2.52
C LYS A 99 -9.66 -1.05 1.26
N PHE A 100 -9.65 -1.73 0.11
CA PHE A 100 -9.71 -1.08 -1.19
C PHE A 100 -11.10 -1.26 -1.78
N VAL A 101 -11.71 -0.15 -2.20
CA VAL A 101 -13.07 -0.13 -2.73
C VAL A 101 -13.04 0.32 -4.18
N LEU A 102 -13.43 -0.57 -5.08
CA LEU A 102 -13.69 -0.23 -6.48
C LEU A 102 -15.07 0.43 -6.61
N SER A 103 -15.11 1.56 -7.32
CA SER A 103 -16.34 2.29 -7.65
C SER A 103 -16.31 2.72 -9.12
N ILE A 104 -17.49 2.71 -9.75
CA ILE A 104 -17.69 3.09 -11.16
C ILE A 104 -18.78 4.16 -11.23
N GLY A 105 -18.40 5.35 -11.66
CA GLY A 105 -19.26 6.54 -11.63
C GLY A 105 -19.71 6.87 -10.20
N SER A 106 -20.89 7.46 -10.07
CA SER A 106 -21.52 7.76 -8.78
C SER A 106 -22.47 6.66 -8.28
N VAL A 107 -22.69 5.61 -9.09
CA VAL A 107 -23.80 4.67 -8.89
C VAL A 107 -23.34 3.31 -8.38
N ILE A 108 -22.19 2.82 -8.86
CA ILE A 108 -21.74 1.45 -8.56
C ILE A 108 -20.59 1.50 -7.56
N LYS A 109 -20.78 0.80 -6.43
CA LYS A 109 -19.74 0.53 -5.44
C LYS A 109 -19.64 -0.98 -5.23
N PHE A 110 -18.44 -1.52 -5.39
CA PHE A 110 -18.16 -2.93 -5.15
C PHE A 110 -17.80 -3.17 -3.69
N PRO A 111 -17.90 -4.44 -3.22
CA PRO A 111 -17.42 -4.81 -1.89
C PRO A 111 -15.93 -4.54 -1.70
N ASP A 112 -15.53 -4.46 -0.43
CA ASP A 112 -14.16 -4.16 -0.03
C ASP A 112 -13.22 -5.32 -0.37
N LEU A 113 -12.08 -5.00 -0.98
CA LEU A 113 -10.92 -5.87 -1.05
C LEU A 113 -10.12 -5.69 0.23
N LEU A 114 -10.12 -6.72 1.08
CA LEU A 114 -9.37 -6.71 2.34
C LEU A 114 -7.90 -7.01 2.06
N VAL A 115 -7.03 -6.08 2.43
CA VAL A 115 -5.58 -6.22 2.28
C VAL A 115 -4.98 -6.31 3.68
N LYS A 116 -4.27 -7.42 3.95
CA LYS A 116 -3.42 -7.57 5.13
C LYS A 116 -2.03 -8.02 4.68
N THR A 117 -1.01 -7.25 5.04
CA THR A 117 0.38 -7.55 4.65
C THR A 117 1.39 -6.89 5.57
N LEU A 118 2.65 -7.25 5.37
CA LEU A 118 3.80 -6.63 5.97
C LEU A 118 4.52 -5.79 4.90
N LEU A 119 4.48 -4.48 5.05
CA LEU A 119 5.23 -3.54 4.21
C LEU A 119 6.65 -3.41 4.74
N GLN A 120 7.65 -3.72 3.92
CA GLN A 120 9.05 -3.77 4.35
C GLN A 120 10.04 -3.23 3.33
N THR A 121 11.23 -2.84 3.78
CA THR A 121 12.32 -2.38 2.90
C THR A 121 13.17 -3.52 2.32
N GLY A 122 12.91 -4.76 2.75
CA GLY A 122 13.61 -5.96 2.28
C GLY A 122 13.09 -6.52 0.94
N GLN A 123 13.40 -7.78 0.67
CA GLN A 123 12.82 -8.50 -0.46
C GLN A 123 11.58 -9.28 -0.01
N VAL A 124 10.54 -9.27 -0.84
CA VAL A 124 9.37 -10.15 -0.72
C VAL A 124 9.31 -11.07 -1.92
N LYS A 125 8.92 -12.31 -1.68
CA LYS A 125 8.67 -13.30 -2.72
C LYS A 125 7.45 -14.12 -2.34
N GLY A 126 6.43 -14.04 -3.17
CA GLY A 126 5.21 -14.85 -3.12
C GLY A 126 5.24 -15.93 -4.20
N GLN A 127 4.07 -16.49 -4.49
CA GLN A 127 3.91 -17.48 -5.54
C GLN A 127 3.90 -16.86 -6.94
N LEU A 128 3.29 -15.67 -7.09
CA LEU A 128 3.12 -15.00 -8.39
C LEU A 128 4.01 -13.77 -8.54
N HIS A 129 4.38 -13.15 -7.43
CA HIS A 129 5.01 -11.83 -7.39
C HIS A 129 6.26 -11.84 -6.52
N GLN A 130 7.15 -10.91 -6.85
CA GLN A 130 8.31 -10.58 -6.04
C GLN A 130 8.52 -9.08 -6.12
N GLY A 131 9.13 -8.52 -5.10
CA GLY A 131 9.49 -7.12 -5.08
C GLY A 131 10.61 -6.87 -4.09
N LYS A 132 11.27 -5.73 -4.25
CA LYS A 132 12.42 -5.34 -3.44
C LYS A 132 12.21 -3.91 -2.98
N GLY A 133 12.17 -3.72 -1.68
CA GLY A 133 12.18 -2.41 -1.04
C GLY A 133 13.55 -1.74 -1.09
N LEU A 134 13.63 -0.56 -0.49
CA LEU A 134 14.84 0.22 -0.34
C LEU A 134 14.88 0.70 1.10
N SER A 135 15.93 0.37 1.85
CA SER A 135 16.10 0.85 3.24
C SER A 135 15.99 2.37 3.31
N LEU A 136 15.54 2.88 4.46
CA LEU A 136 15.43 4.30 4.74
C LEU A 136 16.78 4.99 4.56
N GLN A 137 16.82 5.93 3.62
CA GLN A 137 17.99 6.71 3.28
C GLN A 137 18.11 7.95 4.19
N LYS A 138 19.30 8.56 4.24
CA LYS A 138 19.55 9.78 5.05
C LYS A 138 18.65 10.96 4.68
N ASN A 139 18.19 11.02 3.42
CA ASN A 139 17.25 12.04 2.94
C ASN A 139 15.78 11.67 3.17
N GLY A 140 15.50 10.65 3.99
CA GLY A 140 14.15 10.19 4.30
C GLY A 140 13.53 9.27 3.24
N LYS A 141 14.07 9.19 2.02
CA LYS A 141 13.49 8.35 0.96
C LYS A 141 13.62 6.87 1.29
N THR A 142 12.60 6.11 0.96
CA THR A 142 12.52 4.66 1.17
C THR A 142 11.53 4.04 0.19
N LYS A 143 11.60 2.72 0.03
CA LYS A 143 10.58 1.96 -0.70
C LYS A 143 10.11 0.80 0.16
N LEU A 144 8.83 0.78 0.46
CA LEU A 144 8.19 -0.31 1.16
C LEU A 144 7.54 -1.26 0.15
N VAL A 145 7.71 -2.55 0.37
CA VAL A 145 7.13 -3.61 -0.46
C VAL A 145 6.39 -4.63 0.39
N GLY A 146 5.24 -5.09 -0.06
CA GLY A 146 4.45 -6.12 0.63
C GLY A 146 3.67 -6.99 -0.33
N ILE A 147 3.45 -8.24 0.06
CA ILE A 147 2.60 -9.20 -0.65
C ILE A 147 1.42 -9.58 0.25
N ALA A 148 0.22 -9.55 -0.29
CA ALA A 148 -1.02 -9.94 0.39
C ALA A 148 -1.72 -11.04 -0.41
N ILE A 149 -2.46 -11.92 0.27
CA ILE A 149 -3.50 -12.72 -0.36
C ILE A 149 -4.83 -12.01 -0.14
N ILE A 150 -5.48 -11.63 -1.22
CA ILE A 150 -6.79 -10.97 -1.19
C ILE A 150 -7.86 -12.06 -1.16
N PRO A 151 -8.70 -12.15 -0.12
CA PRO A 151 -9.74 -13.17 -0.03
C PRO A 151 -10.89 -12.87 -1.01
N PRO A 152 -11.76 -13.85 -1.30
CA PRO A 152 -13.00 -13.59 -2.01
C PRO A 152 -13.86 -12.58 -1.25
N THR A 153 -14.54 -11.73 -2.01
CA THR A 153 -15.44 -10.71 -1.47
C THR A 153 -16.87 -11.22 -1.26
N GLY A 154 -17.19 -12.38 -1.85
CA GLY A 154 -18.55 -12.91 -1.92
C GLY A 154 -19.35 -12.38 -3.12
N ASN A 155 -18.84 -11.38 -3.84
CA ASN A 155 -19.39 -10.95 -5.12
C ASN A 155 -18.75 -11.76 -6.25
N LYS A 156 -19.50 -12.73 -6.79
CA LYS A 156 -19.01 -13.65 -7.85
C LYS A 156 -18.43 -12.93 -9.07
N PHE A 157 -19.01 -11.79 -9.48
CA PHE A 157 -18.50 -11.05 -10.64
C PHE A 157 -17.12 -10.46 -10.34
N LEU A 158 -16.97 -9.77 -9.21
CA LEU A 158 -15.69 -9.18 -8.79
C LEU A 158 -14.64 -10.27 -8.52
N ASP A 159 -15.05 -11.33 -7.82
CA ASP A 159 -14.19 -12.45 -7.47
C ASP A 159 -13.68 -13.14 -8.74
N THR A 160 -14.53 -13.35 -9.74
CA THR A 160 -14.11 -13.92 -11.04
C THR A 160 -13.22 -12.95 -11.81
N PHE A 161 -13.58 -11.67 -11.84
CA PHE A 161 -12.83 -10.64 -12.57
C PHE A 161 -11.40 -10.51 -12.06
N LEU A 162 -11.19 -10.48 -10.74
CA LEU A 162 -9.87 -10.38 -10.12
C LEU A 162 -9.21 -11.74 -9.85
N GLY A 163 -9.94 -12.85 -10.07
CA GLY A 163 -9.50 -14.20 -9.78
C GLY A 163 -9.26 -14.46 -8.29
N LEU A 164 -10.16 -14.01 -7.41
CA LEU A 164 -10.03 -14.12 -5.96
C LEU A 164 -10.36 -15.55 -5.45
N PRO A 165 -9.63 -16.08 -4.46
CA PRO A 165 -8.50 -15.44 -3.77
C PRO A 165 -7.27 -15.32 -4.66
N ASN A 166 -6.55 -14.19 -4.57
CA ASN A 166 -5.34 -13.98 -5.37
C ASN A 166 -4.24 -13.22 -4.64
N GLU A 167 -3.02 -13.39 -5.12
CA GLU A 167 -1.87 -12.65 -4.61
C GLU A 167 -1.85 -11.23 -5.17
N ALA A 168 -1.56 -10.25 -4.31
CA ALA A 168 -1.35 -8.86 -4.67
C ALA A 168 0.02 -8.38 -4.17
N LEU A 169 0.68 -7.54 -4.96
CA LEU A 169 1.93 -6.87 -4.64
C LEU A 169 1.67 -5.37 -4.51
N ALA A 170 2.21 -4.76 -3.46
CA ALA A 170 2.27 -3.32 -3.30
C ALA A 170 3.73 -2.86 -3.18
N GLU A 171 4.09 -1.84 -3.94
CA GLU A 171 5.36 -1.11 -3.86
C GLU A 171 5.05 0.37 -3.61
N LEU A 172 5.34 0.84 -2.41
CA LEU A 172 5.11 2.21 -1.96
C LEU A 172 6.44 2.95 -1.93
N GLN A 173 6.60 3.92 -2.83
CA GLN A 173 7.65 4.92 -2.73
C GLN A 173 7.22 5.96 -1.72
N CYS A 174 8.05 6.22 -0.72
CA CYS A 174 7.73 7.20 0.30
C CYS A 174 8.96 7.89 0.89
N GLU A 175 8.71 8.97 1.61
CA GLU A 175 9.67 9.67 2.43
C GLU A 175 9.21 9.61 3.89
N ILE A 176 10.12 9.27 4.80
CA ILE A 176 9.88 9.24 6.24
C ILE A 176 10.76 10.29 6.92
N GLN A 177 10.12 11.25 7.61
CA GLN A 177 10.74 12.37 8.33
C GLN A 177 10.49 12.28 9.84
#